data_AF-A0A2K3KA52-F1
#
_entry.id   AF-A0A2K3KA52-F1
#
_cell.length_a   1.000
_cell.length_b   1.000
_cell.length_c   1.000
_cell.angle_alpha   90.00
_cell.angle_beta   90.00
_cell.angle_gamma   90.00
#
_symmetry.space_group_name_H-M   'P 1'
#
loop_
_entity.id
_entity.type
_entity.pdbx_description
1 polymer ?
#
loop_
_entity_poly.entity_id
_entity_poly.type
_entity_poly.pdbx_seq_one_letter_code
_entity_poly.pdbx_strand_id
1 'polypeptide(L)'
;MEVSSEAEWSSSSSSSKLSIYKAARNIKKRDNSLYNALRSIYQDSVFVSEISELWPQLPLLANLRCGLWYSSNFHSTCYFKSTDGHTNNCSFSTSRLNLHVAHLA
;
A
#
# COMPACT_ATOMS: atom_id res chain seq x y z
N MET A 1 34.00 3.44 63.66
CA MET A 1 32.79 2.60 63.79
C MET A 1 31.60 3.54 63.61
N GLU A 2 30.80 3.50 62.56
CA GLU A 2 30.75 2.70 61.34
C GLU A 2 30.28 3.66 60.25
N VAL A 3 30.89 3.55 59.08
CA VAL A 3 30.42 4.18 57.84
C VAL A 3 29.19 3.40 57.41
N SER A 4 28.00 3.98 57.48
CA SER A 4 26.81 3.40 56.84
C SER A 4 26.69 3.99 55.44
N SER A 5 26.97 3.09 54.50
CA SER A 5 27.04 3.25 53.06
C SER A 5 25.70 3.48 52.39
N GLU A 6 25.81 4.11 51.23
CA GLU A 6 24.84 4.53 50.22
C GLU A 6 23.75 3.52 49.84
N ALA A 7 22.61 4.06 49.39
CA ALA A 7 21.83 3.48 48.30
C ALA A 7 21.16 4.61 47.49
N GLU A 8 21.95 5.33 46.69
CA GLU A 8 21.42 6.12 45.59
C GLU A 8 20.90 5.16 44.51
N TRP A 9 19.58 5.01 44.44
CA TRP A 9 18.90 4.34 43.34
C TRP A 9 18.98 5.20 42.08
N SER A 10 20.11 5.14 41.38
CA SER A 10 20.23 5.68 40.04
C SER A 10 19.53 4.72 39.06
N SER A 11 18.23 4.94 38.86
CA SER A 11 17.51 4.36 37.73
C SER A 11 18.02 5.02 36.43
N SER A 12 19.20 4.59 35.99
CA SER A 12 19.75 4.94 34.70
C SER A 12 18.93 4.22 33.63
N SER A 13 17.84 4.86 33.21
CA SER A 13 17.07 4.48 32.04
C SER A 13 17.99 4.61 30.82
N SER A 14 18.75 3.55 30.53
CA SER A 14 19.51 3.44 29.30
C SER A 14 18.50 3.36 28.16
N SER A 15 18.19 4.52 27.57
CA SER A 15 17.45 4.62 26.31
C SER A 15 18.30 3.96 25.23
N SER A 16 18.22 2.63 25.14
CA SER A 16 18.90 1.84 24.12
C SER A 16 18.52 2.40 22.75
N LYS A 17 19.50 2.98 22.05
CA LYS A 17 19.28 3.61 20.74
C LYS A 17 18.72 2.53 19.80
N LEU A 18 17.45 2.68 19.42
CA LEU A 18 16.80 1.77 18.48
C LEU A 18 17.55 1.83 17.15
N SER A 19 17.99 0.68 16.66
CA SER A 19 18.46 0.55 15.28
C SER A 19 17.39 1.09 14.33
N ILE A 20 17.81 1.80 13.28
CA ILE A 20 16.93 2.37 12.23
C ILE A 20 15.97 1.29 11.72
N TYR A 21 16.45 0.06 11.53
CA TYR A 21 15.63 -1.06 11.08
C TYR A 21 14.51 -1.43 12.07
N LYS A 22 14.80 -1.42 13.38
CA LYS A 22 13.79 -1.65 14.43
C LYS A 22 12.79 -0.49 14.50
N ALA A 23 13.25 0.75 14.37
CA ALA A 23 12.38 1.92 14.35
C ALA A 23 11.41 1.88 13.15
N ALA A 24 11.92 1.63 11.94
CA ALA A 24 11.11 1.54 10.72
C ALA A 24 10.07 0.39 10.78
N ARG A 25 10.45 -0.79 11.30
CA ARG A 25 9.48 -1.88 11.50
C ARG A 25 8.40 -1.53 12.51
N ASN A 26 8.75 -0.85 13.60
CA ASN A 26 7.78 -0.41 14.60
C ASN A 26 6.79 0.61 14.03
N ILE A 27 7.26 1.55 13.21
CA ILE A 27 6.41 2.50 12.47
C ILE A 27 5.45 1.72 11.57
N LYS A 28 5.96 0.86 10.68
CA LYS A 28 5.14 0.05 9.78
C LYS A 28 4.10 -0.80 10.51
N LYS A 29 4.44 -1.34 11.68
CA LYS A 29 3.51 -2.12 12.51
C LYS A 29 2.38 -1.27 13.07
N ARG A 30 2.65 -0.03 13.48
CA ARG A 30 1.63 0.93 13.93
C ARG A 30 0.76 1.42 12.78
N ASP A 31 1.36 1.61 11.61
CA ASP A 31 0.65 2.07 10.42
C ASP A 31 -0.28 1.02 9.84
N ASN A 32 0.00 -0.28 10.04
CA ASN A 32 -0.84 -1.38 9.57
C ASN A 32 -2.06 -1.62 10.47
N SER A 33 -2.84 -0.57 10.73
CA SER A 33 -4.12 -0.64 11.44
C SER A 33 -5.28 -0.74 10.45
N LEU A 34 -6.40 -1.33 10.88
CA LEU A 34 -7.63 -1.39 10.06
C LEU A 34 -8.08 0.01 9.64
N TYR A 35 -8.01 0.98 10.54
CA TYR A 35 -8.37 2.37 10.25
C TYR A 35 -7.51 2.94 9.12
N ASN A 36 -6.18 2.78 9.19
CA ASN A 36 -5.29 3.29 8.15
C ASN A 36 -5.49 2.57 6.82
N ALA A 37 -5.76 1.27 6.84
CA ALA A 37 -6.10 0.52 5.64
C ALA A 37 -7.37 1.09 4.98
N LEU A 38 -8.47 1.22 5.73
CA LEU A 38 -9.73 1.79 5.25
C LEU A 38 -9.59 3.25 4.80
N ARG A 39 -8.77 4.04 5.49
CA ARG A 39 -8.46 5.41 5.09
C ARG A 39 -7.70 5.47 3.77
N SER A 40 -6.72 4.57 3.57
CA SER A 40 -6.01 4.43 2.29
C SER A 40 -6.98 4.05 1.17
N ILE A 41 -7.87 3.07 1.40
CA ILE A 41 -8.95 2.70 0.47
C ILE A 41 -9.77 3.91 0.04
N TYR A 42 -10.24 4.67 1.02
CA TYR A 42 -11.06 5.83 0.77
C TYR A 42 -10.32 6.90 -0.03
N GLN A 43 -9.08 7.22 0.35
CA GLN A 43 -8.26 8.21 -0.36
C GLN A 43 -7.98 7.81 -1.80
N ASP A 44 -7.62 6.56 -2.04
CA ASP A 44 -7.40 6.04 -3.39
C ASP A 44 -8.69 6.11 -4.23
N SER A 45 -9.86 5.85 -3.62
CA SER A 45 -11.15 5.94 -4.32
C SER A 45 -11.51 7.37 -4.76
N VAL A 46 -11.19 8.36 -3.92
CA VAL A 46 -11.37 9.78 -4.25
C VAL A 46 -10.46 10.16 -5.41
N PHE A 47 -9.19 9.78 -5.33
CA PHE A 47 -8.21 10.04 -6.39
C PHE A 47 -8.64 9.42 -7.73
N VAL A 48 -9.05 8.15 -7.74
CA VAL A 48 -9.51 7.49 -8.98
C VAL A 48 -10.75 8.20 -9.57
N SER A 49 -11.65 8.70 -8.72
CA SER A 49 -12.81 9.48 -9.16
C SER A 49 -12.38 10.77 -9.84
N GLU A 50 -11.48 11.55 -9.22
CA GLU A 50 -10.93 12.79 -9.78
C GLU A 50 -10.25 12.56 -11.14
N ILE A 51 -9.43 11.50 -11.26
CA ILE A 51 -8.76 11.15 -12.51
C ILE A 51 -9.77 10.76 -13.60
N SER A 52 -10.83 10.02 -13.23
CA SER A 52 -11.85 9.64 -14.22
C SER A 52 -12.62 10.84 -14.78
N GLU A 53 -12.82 11.88 -13.97
CA GLU A 53 -13.45 13.13 -14.39
C GLU A 53 -12.53 13.99 -15.26
N LEU A 54 -11.22 13.96 -15.00
CA LEU A 54 -10.22 14.70 -15.79
C LEU A 54 -10.01 14.12 -17.20
N TRP A 55 -10.19 12.80 -17.37
CA TRP A 55 -10.04 12.11 -18.65
C TRP A 55 -11.24 11.22 -18.97
N PRO A 56 -12.42 11.79 -19.22
CA PRO A 56 -13.66 11.03 -19.43
C PRO A 56 -13.63 10.13 -20.68
N GLN A 57 -12.74 10.40 -21.64
CA GLN A 57 -12.53 9.59 -22.83
C GLN A 57 -11.73 8.31 -22.58
N LEU A 58 -11.06 8.18 -21.43
CA LEU A 58 -10.29 6.98 -21.09
C LEU A 58 -11.16 5.99 -20.31
N PRO A 59 -11.28 4.73 -20.75
CA PRO A 59 -12.06 3.75 -20.03
C PRO A 59 -11.45 3.47 -18.66
N LEU A 60 -12.24 3.66 -17.60
CA LEU A 60 -11.85 3.25 -16.25
C LEU A 60 -12.04 1.73 -16.09
N LEU A 61 -10.95 1.02 -15.81
CA LEU A 61 -10.93 -0.44 -15.60
C LEU A 61 -10.58 -0.82 -14.17
N ALA A 62 -11.29 -1.80 -13.62
CA ALA A 62 -10.97 -2.38 -12.31
C ALA A 62 -9.96 -3.54 -12.47
N ASN A 63 -8.73 -3.38 -11.98
CA ASN A 63 -7.80 -4.51 -11.88
C ASN A 63 -8.21 -5.44 -10.74
N LEU A 64 -8.68 -6.64 -11.01
CA LEU A 64 -9.18 -7.57 -9.99
C LEU A 64 -8.11 -8.10 -9.03
N ARG A 65 -6.83 -7.76 -9.23
CA ARG A 65 -5.79 -8.00 -8.23
C ARG A 65 -5.91 -7.10 -7.00
N CYS A 66 -6.27 -5.83 -7.21
CA CYS A 66 -6.22 -4.81 -6.16
C CYS A 66 -6.91 -3.50 -6.55
N GLY A 67 -7.87 -3.48 -7.47
CA GLY A 67 -8.45 -2.24 -8.01
C GLY A 67 -9.96 -2.13 -7.87
N LEU A 68 -10.65 -3.20 -7.47
CA LEU A 68 -12.12 -3.23 -7.43
C LEU A 68 -12.74 -2.30 -6.37
N TRP A 69 -11.95 -1.84 -5.40
CA TRP A 69 -12.38 -1.04 -4.26
C TRP A 69 -12.30 0.48 -4.52
N TYR A 70 -11.75 0.90 -5.66
CA TYR A 70 -11.48 2.31 -5.93
C TYR A 70 -12.64 3.07 -6.58
N SER A 71 -13.64 2.40 -7.14
CA SER A 71 -14.81 3.06 -7.74
C SER A 71 -16.03 2.14 -7.65
N SER A 72 -17.22 2.72 -7.70
CA SER A 72 -18.49 1.98 -7.82
C SER A 72 -18.86 1.69 -9.27
N ASN A 73 -18.24 2.37 -10.23
CA ASN A 73 -18.54 2.25 -11.66
C ASN A 73 -17.25 2.07 -12.47
N PHE A 74 -17.24 1.02 -13.30
CA PHE A 74 -16.13 0.66 -14.18
C PHE A 74 -16.69 0.25 -15.54
N HIS A 75 -15.95 0.54 -16.60
CA HIS A 75 -16.30 0.11 -17.96
C HIS A 75 -16.08 -1.39 -18.14
N SER A 76 -15.02 -1.91 -17.52
CA SER A 76 -14.69 -3.33 -17.54
C SER A 76 -13.74 -3.69 -16.39
N THR A 77 -13.36 -4.96 -16.30
CA THR A 77 -12.38 -5.45 -15.34
C THR A 77 -11.13 -5.94 -16.05
N CYS A 78 -9.99 -6.05 -15.37
CA CYS A 78 -8.77 -6.61 -15.93
C CYS A 78 -7.98 -7.37 -14.86
N TYR A 79 -6.90 -8.04 -15.25
CA TYR A 79 -6.06 -8.85 -14.37
C TYR A 79 -4.58 -8.62 -14.67
N PHE A 80 -4.14 -7.36 -14.75
CA PHE A 80 -2.74 -7.05 -14.98
C PHE A 80 -1.88 -7.38 -13.76
N LYS A 81 -0.74 -8.02 -14.00
CA LYS A 81 0.37 -8.16 -13.05
C LYS A 81 1.33 -6.98 -13.22
N SER A 82 2.18 -6.74 -12.23
CA SER A 82 3.27 -5.75 -12.33
C SER A 82 4.23 -6.04 -13.49
N THR A 83 4.28 -7.28 -13.97
CA THR A 83 5.11 -7.68 -15.11
C THR A 83 4.50 -7.37 -16.47
N ASP A 84 3.19 -7.10 -16.55
CA ASP A 84 2.44 -7.07 -17.81
C ASP A 84 2.62 -5.74 -18.59
N GLY A 85 3.68 -5.00 -18.30
CA GLY A 85 4.07 -3.76 -18.99
C GLY A 85 5.57 -3.48 -18.98
N HIS A 86 6.41 -4.46 -18.58
CA HIS A 86 7.85 -4.29 -18.64
C HIS A 86 8.36 -4.45 -20.08
N THR A 87 9.15 -3.49 -20.55
CA THR A 87 9.83 -3.55 -21.86
C THR A 87 10.59 -4.87 -22.00
N ASN A 88 10.39 -5.56 -23.12
CA ASN A 88 10.94 -6.89 -23.45
C ASN A 88 10.40 -8.08 -22.63
N ASN A 89 9.39 -7.90 -21.76
CA ASN A 89 8.73 -9.02 -21.10
C ASN A 89 7.35 -9.29 -21.73
N CYS A 90 7.34 -10.15 -22.74
CA CYS A 90 6.12 -10.62 -23.41
C CYS A 90 5.57 -11.90 -22.79
N SER A 91 5.88 -12.19 -21.52
CA SER A 91 5.36 -13.38 -20.81
C SER A 91 3.88 -13.17 -20.43
N PHE A 92 3.02 -12.99 -21.43
CA PHE A 92 1.59 -12.87 -21.24
C PHE A 92 1.04 -14.19 -20.71
N SER A 93 0.20 -14.09 -19.68
CA SER A 93 -0.51 -15.26 -19.18
C SER A 93 -1.50 -15.73 -20.24
N THR A 94 -1.28 -16.91 -20.82
CA THR A 94 -2.20 -17.54 -21.77
C THR A 94 -3.57 -17.86 -21.15
N SER A 95 -3.64 -17.97 -19.82
CA SER A 95 -4.88 -18.18 -19.08
C SER A 95 -5.67 -16.88 -18.82
N ARG A 96 -5.04 -15.70 -18.85
CA ARG A 96 -5.66 -14.41 -18.52
C ARG A 96 -5.08 -13.29 -19.39
N LEU A 97 -5.47 -13.29 -20.66
CA LEU A 97 -4.87 -12.45 -21.69
C LEU A 97 -5.33 -10.98 -21.67
N ASN A 98 -6.40 -10.62 -20.94
CA ASN A 98 -6.99 -9.27 -20.94
C ASN A 98 -7.32 -8.71 -22.35
N LEU A 99 -7.57 -9.56 -23.35
CA LEU A 99 -7.80 -9.14 -24.75
C LEU A 99 -8.99 -8.20 -24.90
N HIS A 100 -10.02 -8.36 -24.07
CA HIS A 100 -11.20 -7.51 -24.06
C HIS A 100 -10.89 -6.04 -23.76
N VAL A 101 -9.76 -5.74 -23.11
CA VAL A 101 -9.32 -4.36 -22.86
C VAL A 101 -8.96 -3.64 -24.16
N ALA A 102 -8.42 -4.36 -25.15
CA ALA A 102 -8.06 -3.78 -26.44
C ALA A 102 -9.29 -3.32 -27.25
N HIS A 103 -10.47 -3.85 -26.96
CA HIS A 103 -11.72 -3.41 -27.58
C HIS A 103 -12.28 -2.10 -26.99
N LEU A 104 -11.71 -1.61 -25.89
CA LEU A 104 -12.13 -0.37 -25.22
C LEU A 104 -11.32 0.86 -25.68
N ALA A 105 -10.31 0.66 -26.53
CA ALA A 105 -9.40 1.70 -27.04
C ALA A 105 -9.74 2.11 -28.48
#